data_AF-A0AAD4IMV8-F1
#
_entry.id   AF-A0AAD4IMV8-F1
#
_cell.length_a   1.000
_cell.length_b   1.000
_cell.length_c   1.000
_cell.angle_alpha   90.00
_cell.angle_beta   90.00
_cell.angle_gamma   90.00
#
_symmetry.space_group_name_H-M   'P 1'
#
loop_
_entity.id
_entity.type
_entity.pdbx_description
1 polymer ?
#
loop_
_entity_poly.entity_id
_entity_poly.type
_entity_poly.pdbx_seq_one_letter_code
_entity_poly.pdbx_strand_id
1 'polypeptide(L)'
;MERLPESIYLYAALFDCMKLNLPRGSLERLKMEKMLLGEEIKNIIACVGAERKERHEKLEKWNQRLDLAGFVNVPLSYYAMLQAKRLLQSYKCDAYKIKDDNGSDVNWLSL
;
A
#
# COMPACT_ATOMS: atom_id res chain seq x y z
N MET A 1 0.08 -22.25 -2.70
CA MET A 1 1.17 -21.30 -2.42
C MET A 1 0.97 -20.02 -3.27
N GLU A 2 -0.26 -19.50 -3.34
CA GLU A 2 -0.63 -18.41 -4.28
C GLU A 2 -0.55 -17.01 -3.67
N ARG A 3 -0.26 -16.90 -2.37
CA ARG A 3 -0.29 -15.63 -1.60
C ARG A 3 1.02 -14.85 -1.63
N LEU A 4 2.12 -15.56 -1.85
CA LEU A 4 3.47 -15.01 -1.80
C LEU A 4 3.76 -14.01 -2.93
N PRO A 5 3.44 -14.30 -4.21
CA PRO A 5 3.91 -13.49 -5.33
C PRO A 5 3.46 -12.04 -5.25
N GLU A 6 2.17 -11.80 -5.01
CA GLU A 6 1.58 -10.46 -5.02
C GLU A 6 2.06 -9.61 -3.82
N SER A 7 2.16 -10.22 -2.63
CA SER A 7 2.69 -9.52 -1.45
C SER A 7 4.15 -9.11 -1.62
N ILE A 8 4.98 -9.93 -2.29
CA ILE A 8 6.40 -9.63 -2.52
C ILE A 8 6.56 -8.36 -3.34
N TYR A 9 5.76 -8.18 -4.40
CA TYR A 9 5.84 -6.96 -5.22
C TYR A 9 5.45 -5.70 -4.42
N LEU A 10 4.41 -5.78 -3.58
CA LEU A 10 4.00 -4.68 -2.71
C LEU A 10 5.11 -4.30 -1.72
N TYR A 11 5.67 -5.27 -1.01
CA TYR A 11 6.72 -4.97 -0.04
C TYR A 11 8.01 -4.52 -0.72
N ALA A 12 8.41 -5.12 -1.85
CA ALA A 12 9.56 -4.67 -2.63
C ALA A 12 9.44 -3.17 -3.01
N ALA A 13 8.27 -2.77 -3.50
CA ALA A 13 7.95 -1.37 -3.80
C ALA A 13 8.12 -0.44 -2.57
N LEU A 14 7.61 -0.86 -1.40
CA LEU A 14 7.74 -0.09 -0.16
C LEU A 14 9.20 0.04 0.31
N PHE A 15 9.98 -1.04 0.22
CA PHE A 15 11.40 -1.02 0.57
C PHE A 15 12.23 -0.16 -0.40
N ASP A 16 11.95 -0.21 -1.70
CA ASP A 16 12.61 0.65 -2.70
C ASP A 16 12.28 2.13 -2.49
N CYS A 17 11.02 2.44 -2.18
CA CYS A 17 10.59 3.77 -1.78
C CYS A 17 11.40 4.29 -0.58
N MET A 18 11.55 3.51 0.50
CA MET A 18 12.36 3.92 1.65
C MET A 18 13.84 4.04 1.30
N LYS A 19 14.35 3.18 0.42
CA LYS A 19 15.74 3.24 -0.04
C LYS A 19 16.07 4.52 -0.80
N LEU A 20 15.11 5.04 -1.58
CA LEU A 20 15.27 6.28 -2.34
C LEU A 20 15.16 7.53 -1.46
N ASN A 21 14.36 7.48 -0.40
CA ASN A 21 14.01 8.67 0.40
C ASN A 21 14.75 8.76 1.75
N LEU A 22 15.30 7.66 2.28
CA LEU A 22 15.91 7.61 3.61
C LEU A 22 17.35 7.04 3.58
N PRO A 23 18.30 7.68 4.30
CA PRO A 23 19.65 7.14 4.45
C PRO A 23 19.66 5.73 5.02
N ARG A 24 20.61 4.90 4.60
CA ARG A 24 20.74 3.50 5.09
C ARG A 24 20.96 3.39 6.61
N GLY A 25 21.57 4.40 7.24
CA GLY A 25 21.79 4.45 8.68
C GLY A 25 20.65 5.10 9.49
N SER A 26 19.53 5.47 8.86
CA SER A 26 18.40 6.07 9.58
C SER A 26 17.78 5.05 10.52
N LEU A 27 17.70 5.41 11.80
CA LEU A 27 17.07 4.57 12.83
C LEU A 27 15.56 4.45 12.58
N GLU A 28 14.95 5.50 12.05
CA GLU A 28 13.54 5.56 11.67
C GLU A 28 13.25 4.56 10.56
N ARG A 29 14.10 4.54 9.51
CA ARG A 29 14.02 3.56 8.43
C ARG A 29 14.14 2.14 8.97
N LEU A 30 15.17 1.86 9.79
CA LEU A 30 15.38 0.52 10.36
C LEU A 30 14.21 0.07 11.22
N LYS A 31 13.62 0.97 12.01
CA LYS A 31 12.42 0.68 12.81
C LYS A 31 11.22 0.37 11.91
N MET A 32 10.99 1.16 10.85
CA MET A 32 9.87 0.95 9.95
C MET A 32 10.00 -0.37 9.16
N GLU A 33 11.19 -0.63 8.60
CA GLU A 33 11.48 -1.88 7.88
C GLU A 33 11.33 -3.11 8.80
N LYS A 34 11.85 -3.06 10.03
CA LYS A 34 11.88 -4.23 10.92
C LYS A 34 10.59 -4.43 11.72
N MET A 35 10.09 -3.38 12.36
CA MET A 35 9.02 -3.49 13.35
C MET A 35 7.62 -3.35 12.73
N LEU A 36 7.51 -2.75 11.55
CA LEU A 36 6.24 -2.65 10.84
C LEU A 36 6.21 -3.66 9.68
N LEU A 37 6.96 -3.41 8.61
CA LEU A 37 6.89 -4.26 7.40
C LEU A 37 7.36 -5.68 7.68
N GLY A 38 8.42 -5.85 8.46
CA GLY A 38 8.94 -7.18 8.83
C GLY A 38 7.94 -8.03 9.60
N GLU A 39 7.21 -7.47 10.55
CA GLU A 39 6.20 -8.21 11.32
C GLU A 39 4.94 -8.50 10.48
N GLU A 40 4.53 -7.61 9.56
CA GLU A 40 3.46 -7.90 8.61
C GLU A 40 3.83 -9.06 7.67
N ILE A 41 5.02 -8.99 7.04
CA ILE A 41 5.54 -10.05 6.16
C ILE A 41 5.57 -11.38 6.92
N LYS A 42 6.08 -11.37 8.17
CA LYS A 42 6.12 -12.56 9.02
C LYS A 42 4.71 -13.09 9.31
N ASN A 43 3.73 -12.24 9.60
CA ASN A 43 2.36 -12.68 9.81
C ASN A 43 1.75 -13.30 8.53
N ILE A 44 2.01 -12.71 7.36
CA ILE A 44 1.52 -13.20 6.06
C ILE A 44 2.09 -14.59 5.74
N ILE A 45 3.37 -14.82 6.03
CA ILE A 45 4.08 -16.06 5.67
C ILE A 45 3.90 -17.15 6.74
N ALA A 46 4.09 -16.80 8.02
CA ALA A 46 4.21 -17.79 9.10
C ALA A 46 2.89 -18.12 9.79
N CYS A 47 1.90 -17.22 9.77
CA CYS A 47 0.63 -17.44 10.48
C CYS A 47 -0.46 -18.00 9.54
N VAL A 48 -1.29 -18.90 10.08
CA VAL A 48 -2.43 -19.51 9.38
C VAL A 48 -3.71 -19.43 10.23
N GLY A 49 -4.86 -19.76 9.65
CA GLY A 49 -6.11 -19.82 10.41
C GLY A 49 -6.44 -18.51 11.11
N ALA A 50 -6.88 -18.58 12.37
CA ALA A 50 -7.24 -17.39 13.16
C ALA A 50 -6.03 -16.53 13.59
N GLU A 51 -4.82 -17.09 13.61
CA GLU A 51 -3.61 -16.37 14.04
C GLU A 51 -3.10 -15.38 12.98
N ARG A 52 -3.49 -15.58 11.71
CA ARG A 52 -3.16 -14.65 10.64
C ARG A 52 -4.09 -13.45 10.68
N LYS A 53 -3.51 -12.30 11.00
CA LYS A 53 -4.14 -10.99 11.10
C LYS A 53 -4.06 -10.23 9.78
N GLU A 54 -2.91 -10.28 9.11
CA GLU A 54 -2.69 -9.57 7.86
C GLU A 54 -3.35 -10.30 6.68
N ARG A 55 -4.35 -9.63 6.10
CA ARG A 55 -5.24 -10.18 5.07
C ARG A 55 -5.55 -9.12 4.02
N HIS A 56 -4.50 -8.55 3.44
CA HIS A 56 -4.64 -7.59 2.36
C HIS A 56 -5.41 -8.22 1.19
N GLU A 57 -6.38 -7.47 0.69
CA GLU A 57 -7.20 -7.82 -0.46
C GLU A 57 -7.25 -6.62 -1.39
N LYS A 58 -7.33 -6.87 -2.70
CA LYS A 58 -7.41 -5.81 -3.71
C LYS A 58 -8.70 -5.00 -3.54
N LEU A 59 -8.68 -3.75 -3.97
CA LEU A 59 -9.79 -2.82 -3.84
C LEU A 59 -11.10 -3.38 -4.42
N GLU A 60 -11.05 -4.13 -5.52
CA GLU A 60 -12.24 -4.70 -6.16
C GLU A 60 -13.00 -5.63 -5.23
N LYS A 61 -12.29 -6.40 -4.38
CA LYS A 61 -12.91 -7.25 -3.36
C LYS A 61 -13.59 -6.44 -2.27
N TRP A 62 -13.00 -5.31 -1.88
CA TRP A 62 -13.60 -4.40 -0.92
C TRP A 62 -14.85 -3.73 -1.48
N ASN A 63 -14.80 -3.27 -2.73
CA ASN A 63 -15.96 -2.71 -3.43
C ASN A 63 -17.13 -3.70 -3.46
N GLN A 64 -16.87 -4.97 -3.82
CA GLN A 64 -17.90 -6.01 -3.80
C GLN A 64 -18.52 -6.23 -2.41
N ARG A 65 -17.71 -6.24 -1.35
CA ARG A 65 -18.22 -6.42 0.02
C ARG A 65 -19.06 -5.24 0.49
N LEU A 66 -18.64 -4.02 0.17
CA LEU A 66 -19.37 -2.81 0.50
C LEU A 66 -20.70 -2.75 -0.23
N ASP A 67 -20.70 -3.06 -1.53
CA ASP A 67 -21.92 -3.13 -2.36
C ASP A 67 -22.91 -4.17 -1.83
N LEU A 68 -22.45 -5.38 -1.51
CA LEU A 68 -23.27 -6.43 -0.90
C LEU A 68 -23.83 -6.06 0.48
N ALA A 69 -23.16 -5.17 1.22
CA ALA A 69 -23.63 -4.63 2.48
C ALA A 69 -24.55 -3.40 2.32
N GLY A 70 -24.89 -3.02 1.08
CA GLY A 70 -25.79 -1.90 0.76
C GLY A 70 -25.13 -0.52 0.76
N PHE A 71 -23.79 -0.45 0.79
CA PHE A 71 -23.07 0.81 0.65
C PHE A 71 -22.98 1.21 -0.82
N VAL A 72 -23.02 2.52 -1.06
CA VAL A 72 -22.88 3.10 -2.40
C VAL A 72 -21.51 3.78 -2.49
N ASN A 73 -20.82 3.57 -3.61
CA ASN A 73 -19.56 4.25 -3.88
C ASN A 73 -19.80 5.77 -4.09
N VAL A 74 -19.04 6.60 -3.39
CA VAL A 74 -19.05 8.05 -3.57
C VAL A 74 -17.66 8.46 -4.10
N PRO A 75 -17.58 9.10 -5.28
CA PRO A 75 -16.30 9.46 -5.86
C PRO A 75 -15.59 10.51 -4.99
N LEU A 76 -14.26 10.42 -4.91
CA LEU A 76 -13.45 11.43 -4.25
C LEU A 76 -13.61 12.78 -4.95
N SER A 77 -13.65 13.86 -4.16
CA SER A 77 -13.77 15.20 -4.74
C SER A 77 -12.53 15.55 -5.56
N TYR A 78 -12.73 16.31 -6.63
CA TYR A 78 -11.63 16.83 -7.45
C TYR A 78 -10.57 17.55 -6.62
N TYR A 79 -11.00 18.31 -5.60
CA TYR A 79 -10.09 19.05 -4.74
C TYR A 79 -9.26 18.13 -3.84
N ALA A 80 -9.85 17.06 -3.29
CA ALA A 80 -9.11 16.05 -2.52
C ALA A 80 -8.04 15.37 -3.39
N MET A 81 -8.39 14.99 -4.62
CA MET A 81 -7.45 14.42 -5.58
C MET A 81 -6.32 15.39 -5.95
N LEU A 82 -6.64 16.68 -6.13
CA LEU A 82 -5.66 17.71 -6.41
C LEU A 82 -4.70 17.91 -5.23
N GLN A 83 -5.20 17.90 -3.99
CA GLN A 83 -4.37 17.99 -2.79
C GLN A 83 -3.44 16.79 -2.66
N ALA A 84 -3.93 15.57 -2.89
CA ALA A 84 -3.11 14.37 -2.87
C ALA A 84 -2.00 14.41 -3.93
N LYS A 85 -2.31 14.84 -5.16
CA LYS A 85 -1.32 15.01 -6.24
C LYS A 85 -0.23 16.03 -5.87
N ARG A 86 -0.62 17.18 -5.30
CA ARG A 86 0.32 18.21 -4.83
C ARG A 86 1.21 17.72 -3.69
N LEU A 87 0.63 16.95 -2.76
CA LEU A 87 1.39 16.34 -1.67
C LEU A 87 2.47 15.40 -2.23
N LEU A 88 2.12 14.55 -3.20
CA LEU A 88 3.10 13.68 -3.84
C LEU A 88 4.20 14.45 -4.59
N GLN A 89 3.86 15.53 -5.30
CA GLN A 89 4.84 16.41 -5.95
C GLN A 89 5.78 17.10 -4.96
N SER A 90 5.34 17.31 -3.71
CA SER A 90 6.19 17.89 -2.67
C SER A 90 7.28 16.91 -2.20
N TYR A 91 7.01 15.60 -2.30
CA TYR A 91 8.04 14.59 -2.15
C TYR A 91 8.87 14.57 -3.44
N LYS A 92 10.20 14.70 -3.32
CA LYS A 92 11.14 14.66 -4.46
C LYS A 92 11.32 13.23 -5.02
N CYS A 93 10.21 12.53 -5.24
CA CYS A 93 10.18 11.13 -5.60
C CYS A 93 9.15 10.92 -6.72
N ASP A 94 9.63 10.94 -7.97
CA ASP A 94 8.79 10.83 -9.18
C ASP A 94 8.14 9.44 -9.37
N ALA A 95 8.41 8.51 -8.46
CA ALA A 95 7.96 7.13 -8.58
C ALA A 95 6.60 6.86 -7.90
N TYR A 96 6.04 7.82 -7.16
CA TYR A 96 4.65 7.75 -6.70
C TYR A 96 3.69 8.22 -7.78
N LYS A 97 2.64 7.43 -8.06
CA LYS A 97 1.56 7.83 -8.97
C LYS A 97 0.19 7.52 -8.37
N ILE A 98 -0.74 8.46 -8.55
CA ILE A 98 -2.15 8.23 -8.25
C ILE A 98 -2.82 7.81 -9.54
N LYS A 99 -3.43 6.62 -9.56
CA LYS A 99 -4.30 6.21 -10.66
C LYS A 99 -5.72 6.64 -10.31
N ASP A 100 -6.35 7.34 -11.24
CA ASP A 100 -7.74 7.72 -11.09
C ASP A 100 -8.62 6.64 -11.73
N ASP A 101 -8.67 5.47 -11.09
CA ASP A 101 -9.58 4.39 -11.47
C ASP A 101 -10.82 4.53 -10.58
N ASN A 102 -11.73 5.43 -10.96
CA ASN A 102 -12.98 5.71 -10.24
C ASN A 102 -12.80 6.01 -8.73
N GLY A 103 -11.70 6.67 -8.37
CA GLY A 103 -11.57 7.40 -7.11
C GLY A 103 -11.02 6.66 -5.89
N SER A 104 -10.14 5.66 -6.00
CA SER A 104 -9.62 5.00 -4.76
C SER A 104 -8.21 4.40 -4.76
N ASP A 105 -7.39 4.47 -5.83
CA ASP A 105 -6.09 3.76 -5.83
C ASP A 105 -4.84 4.67 -5.94
N VAL A 106 -3.93 4.51 -4.97
CA VAL A 106 -2.56 5.05 -5.00
C VAL A 106 -1.60 3.88 -5.21
N ASN A 107 -0.81 3.90 -6.29
CA ASN A 107 0.09 2.80 -6.65
C ASN A 107 1.55 3.29 -6.81
N TRP A 108 2.49 2.41 -6.48
CA TRP A 108 3.92 2.58 -6.80
C TRP A 108 4.26 1.79 -8.06
N LEU A 109 5.06 2.37 -8.96
CA LEU A 109 5.61 1.63 -10.10
C LEU A 109 6.98 1.04 -9.74
N SER A 110 7.09 -0.28 -9.72
CA SER A 110 8.38 -0.95 -9.99
C SER A 110 8.58 -1.07 -11.51
N LEU A 111 9.82 -0.88 -11.96
CA LEU A 111 10.27 -1.19 -13.32
C LEU A 111 9.93 -2.63 -13.73
#